data_AF-A0A0W0ZVM8-F1
#
_entry.id   AF-A0A0W0ZVM8-F1
#
_cell.length_a   1.000
_cell.length_b   1.000
_cell.length_c   1.000
_cell.angle_alpha   90.00
_cell.angle_beta   90.00
_cell.angle_gamma   90.00
#
_symmetry.space_group_name_H-M   'P 1'
#
loop_
_entity.id
_entity.type
_entity.pdbx_description
1 polymer ?
#
loop_
_entity_poly.entity_id
_entity_poly.type
_entity_poly.pdbx_seq_one_letter_code
_entity_poly.pdbx_strand_id
1 'polypeptide(L)' 'MTEQLLKDAPEKFIICGHSLGSWAAQLTAIKASHRVSHLIIMGSWAGDLDQGKRKYFEQWQYEIENDRPQ' A
#
# COMPACT_ATOMS: atom_id res chain seq x y z
N MET A 1 -4.31 17.24 -5.59
CA MET A 1 -3.37 16.91 -4.50
C MET A 1 -2.18 16.10 -5.01
N THR A 2 -2.39 14.91 -5.60
CA THR A 2 -1.31 14.07 -6.17
C THR A 2 -0.47 14.76 -7.24
N GLU A 3 -1.10 15.51 -8.15
CA GLU A 3 -0.38 16.21 -9.23
C GLU A 3 0.56 17.31 -8.71
N GLN A 4 0.16 18.02 -7.65
CA GLN A 4 1.01 19.02 -7.00
C GLN A 4 2.22 18.33 -6.35
N LEU A 5 1.98 17.20 -5.68
CA LEU A 5 3.03 16.40 -5.03
C LEU A 5 4.05 15.87 -6.06
N LEU A 6 3.60 15.51 -7.25
CA LEU A 6 4.47 15.05 -8.35
C LEU A 6 5.30 16.16 -8.99
N LYS A 7 4.87 17.44 -8.91
CA LYS A 7 5.62 18.58 -9.46
C LYS A 7 6.88 18.85 -8.65
N ASP A 8 6.79 18.76 -7.34
CA ASP A 8 7.89 19.09 -6.43
C ASP A 8 8.74 17.87 -6.05
N ALA A 9 8.29 16.66 -6.41
CA ALA A 9 9.01 15.42 -6.13
C ALA A 9 10.17 15.18 -7.12
N PRO A 10 11.25 14.50 -6.69
CA PRO A 10 12.33 14.04 -7.57
C PRO A 10 11.81 13.16 -8.72
N GLU A 11 12.59 13.01 -9.79
CA GLU A 11 12.17 12.21 -10.94
C GLU A 11 11.83 10.76 -10.55
N LYS A 12 12.60 10.19 -9.61
CA LYS A 12 12.35 8.88 -9.00
C LYS A 12 12.40 8.97 -7.47
N PHE A 13 11.43 8.38 -6.76
CA PHE A 13 11.31 8.51 -5.31
C PHE A 13 10.67 7.27 -4.65
N ILE A 14 10.68 7.23 -3.32
CA ILE A 14 9.94 6.28 -2.49
C ILE A 14 8.73 7.02 -1.94
N ILE A 15 7.56 6.39 -1.97
CA ILE A 15 6.36 6.95 -1.36
C ILE A 15 5.87 6.08 -0.21
N CYS A 16 5.61 6.73 0.91
CA CYS A 16 5.08 6.10 2.11
C CYS A 16 3.72 6.72 2.43
N GLY A 17 2.72 5.87 2.65
CA GLY A 17 1.42 6.30 3.11
C GLY A 17 1.03 5.58 4.38
N HIS A 18 0.46 6.33 5.32
CA HIS A 18 -0.05 5.82 6.58
C HIS A 18 -1.57 6.04 6.68
N SER A 19 -2.32 5.03 7.12
CA SER A 19 -3.78 5.10 7.28
C SER A 19 -4.45 5.60 5.99
N LEU A 20 -5.25 6.65 6.03
CA LEU A 20 -5.87 7.23 4.82
C LEU A 20 -4.82 7.72 3.80
N GLY A 21 -3.63 8.14 4.25
CA GLY A 21 -2.53 8.55 3.37
C GLY A 21 -2.02 7.43 2.46
N SER A 22 -2.24 6.17 2.84
CA SER A 22 -1.93 5.00 2.00
C SER A 22 -2.77 4.95 0.73
N TRP A 23 -4.00 5.47 0.72
CA TRP A 23 -4.80 5.57 -0.49
C TRP A 23 -4.20 6.58 -1.47
N ALA A 24 -3.76 7.74 -0.96
CA ALA A 24 -3.06 8.73 -1.78
C ALA A 24 -1.73 8.18 -2.31
N ALA A 25 -0.98 7.44 -1.50
CA ALA A 25 0.26 6.80 -1.91
C ALA A 25 0.04 5.75 -3.01
N GLN A 26 -0.98 4.88 -2.85
CA GLN A 26 -1.38 3.90 -3.86
C GLN A 26 -1.78 4.57 -5.18
N LEU A 27 -2.66 5.57 -5.13
CA LEU A 27 -3.08 6.31 -6.34
C LEU A 27 -1.91 7.00 -7.04
N THR A 28 -0.95 7.53 -6.28
CA THR A 28 0.26 8.14 -6.84
C THR A 28 1.14 7.09 -7.52
N ALA A 29 1.33 5.93 -6.89
CA ALA A 29 2.09 4.82 -7.45
C ALA A 29 1.43 4.25 -8.71
N ILE A 30 0.09 4.20 -8.79
CA ILE A 30 -0.63 3.78 -10.00
C ILE A 30 -0.45 4.80 -11.11
N LYS A 31 -0.61 6.11 -10.82
CA LYS A 31 -0.57 7.17 -11.84
C LYS A 31 0.84 7.48 -12.35
N ALA A 32 1.86 7.33 -11.51
CA ALA A 32 3.25 7.67 -11.82
C ALA A 32 4.19 6.52 -11.46
N SER A 33 3.83 5.28 -11.81
CA SER A 33 4.59 4.06 -11.49
C SER A 33 6.05 4.13 -11.94
N HIS A 34 6.33 4.75 -13.08
CA HIS A 34 7.70 4.96 -13.58
C HIS A 34 8.58 5.83 -12.65
N ARG A 35 7.96 6.67 -11.81
CA ARG A 35 8.63 7.54 -10.83
C ARG A 35 8.72 6.92 -9.44
N VAL A 36 7.83 5.99 -9.10
CA VAL A 36 7.78 5.37 -7.77
C VAL A 36 8.63 4.11 -7.75
N SER A 37 9.79 4.18 -7.09
CA SER A 37 10.66 3.02 -6.91
C SER A 37 10.11 2.01 -5.90
N HIS A 38 9.47 2.49 -4.83
CA HIS A 38 8.90 1.67 -3.77
C HIS A 38 7.64 2.34 -3.20
N LEU A 39 6.64 1.52 -2.88
CA LEU A 39 5.41 1.90 -2.20
C LEU A 39 5.38 1.25 -0.82
N ILE A 40 5.36 2.06 0.24
CA ILE A 40 5.26 1.59 1.63
C ILE A 40 3.88 1.95 2.17
N ILE A 41 3.17 0.95 2.68
CA ILE A 41 1.81 1.07 3.23
C ILE A 41 1.86 0.70 4.70
N MET A 42 1.40 1.59 5.58
CA MET A 42 1.40 1.36 7.02
C MET A 42 0.03 1.64 7.62
N GLY A 43 -0.50 0.70 8.42
CA GLY A 43 -1.76 0.92 9.16
C GLY A 43 -2.95 1.27 8.26
N SER A 44 -3.02 0.69 7.06
CA SER A 44 -4.08 0.93 6.08
C SER A 44 -4.84 -0.34 5.75
N TRP A 45 -6.00 -0.18 5.12
CA TRP A 45 -6.77 -1.26 4.52
C TRP A 45 -6.69 -1.19 2.99
N ALA A 46 -6.90 -2.33 2.33
CA ALA A 46 -6.85 -2.46 0.86
C ALA A 46 -8.19 -2.14 0.17
N GLY A 47 -9.11 -1.48 0.87
CA GLY A 47 -10.50 -1.32 0.44
C GLY A 47 -11.41 -2.44 0.94
N ASP A 48 -12.62 -2.51 0.37
CA ASP A 48 -13.59 -3.54 0.70
C ASP A 48 -13.10 -4.88 0.12
N LEU A 49 -12.95 -5.88 0.98
CA LEU A 49 -12.53 -7.21 0.59
C LEU A 49 -13.77 -7.99 0.21
N ASP A 50 -13.92 -8.31 -1.09
CA ASP A 50 -14.85 -9.35 -1.48
C ASP A 50 -14.57 -10.64 -0.70
N GLN A 51 -15.57 -11.52 -0.56
CA GLN A 51 -15.45 -12.74 0.25
C GLN A 51 -14.22 -13.59 -0.12
N GLY A 52 -13.80 -13.59 -1.39
CA GLY A 52 -12.63 -14.34 -1.84
C GLY A 52 -11.34 -13.78 -1.27
N LYS A 53 -11.13 -12.46 -1.40
CA LYS A 53 -9.94 -11.78 -0.85
C LYS A 53 -9.91 -11.83 0.67
N ARG A 54 -11.08 -11.77 1.32
CA ARG A 54 -11.19 -11.89 2.77
C ARG A 54 -10.72 -13.25 3.28
N LYS A 55 -11.20 -14.34 2.67
CA LYS A 55 -10.77 -15.70 3.02
C LYS A 55 -9.26 -15.89 2.81
N TYR A 56 -8.73 -15.37 1.71
CA TYR A 56 -7.30 -15.42 1.44
C TYR A 56 -6.50 -14.70 2.54
N PHE A 57 -6.90 -13.49 2.92
CA PHE A 57 -6.24 -12.73 3.98
C PHE A 57 -6.30 -13.43 5.35
N GLU A 58 -7.48 -13.94 5.72
CA GLU A 58 -7.68 -14.67 6.98
C GLU A 58 -6.82 -15.95 7.04
N GLN A 59 -6.71 -16.68 5.93
CA GLN A 59 -5.86 -17.88 5.85
C GLN A 59 -4.38 -17.52 5.97
N TRP A 60 -3.91 -16.52 5.22
CA TRP A 60 -2.53 -16.05 5.30
C TRP A 60 -2.17 -15.55 6.71
N GLN A 61 -3.08 -14.82 7.36
CA GLN A 61 -2.87 -14.34 8.72
C GLN A 61 -2.73 -15.52 9.70
N TYR A 62 -3.60 -16.52 9.59
CA TYR A 62 -3.52 -17.75 10.39
C TYR A 62 -2.18 -18.47 10.20
N GLU A 63 -1.70 -18.61 8.97
CA GLU A 63 -0.40 -19.23 8.67
C GLU A 63 0.76 -18.47 9.32
N ILE A 64 0.79 -17.13 9.21
CA ILE A 64 1.84 -16.32 9.84
C ILE A 64 1.83 -16.40 11.37
N GLU A 65 0.65 -16.41 11.98
CA GLU A 65 0.54 -16.46 13.45
C GLU A 65 0.99 -17.81 14.00
N ASN A 66 0.76 -18.91 13.27
CA ASN A 66 1.18 -20.25 13.67
C ASN A 66 2.65 -20.56 13.35
N ASP A 67 3.24 -19.90 12.35
CA ASP A 67 4.66 -20.06 11.99
C ASP A 67 5.61 -19.21 12.83
N ARG A 68 5.11 -18.40 13.78
CA ARG A 68 5.98 -17.65 14.70
C ARG A 68 6.60 -18.61 15.73
N PRO A 69 7.94 -18.67 15.84
CA PRO A 69 8.57 -19.38 16.94
C PRO A 69 8.12 -18.78 18.27
N GLN A 70 7.71 -19.64 19.21
CA GLN A 70 7.28 -19.24 20.55
C GLN A 70 8.41 -18.63 21.37
#